data_AF-A0A1Q7C014-F1
#
_entry.id   AF-A0A1Q7C014-F1
#
_cell.length_a   1.000
_cell.length_b   1.000
_cell.length_c   1.000
_cell.angle_alpha   90.00
_cell.angle_beta   90.00
_cell.angle_gamma   90.00
#
_symmetry.space_group_name_H-M   'P 1'
#
loop_
_entity.id
_entity.type
_entity.pdbx_description
1 polymer ?
#
loop_
_entity_poly.entity_id
_entity_poly.type
_entity_poly.pdbx_seq_one_letter_code
_entity_poly.pdbx_strand_id
1 'polypeptide(L)'
;MLQFDPQVLKYLPADHLTEHLKQLHPAMAVTHGHHESLVPGYIKDLEWNFYDELHRQCVHDTYHGLYKVMTGKYFSVNVVRWGNLPIFMQVANAKVADGMFYQSMTVLGIIMLHQVQRISQKGDEVLIEVDWYTASHWAFRWLHGPFNRRLLWLQRKQDREDNIEIRGRRRDLRHRGFHFATDDPDFVSSNRLTHNVRLPPLEAPVRIDLSDYPLGSLHRVTRGPIELLLRRKSEDQVEVWPSLCPHEGGLMDEKHLCDGQAVCPWHGLRFGAVLLGNGGRDSWRYLQVTVRHRGDHLEVTPTAADAGAKQAPSVAEAAAQH
;
A
#
# COMPACT_ATOMS: atom_id res chain seq x y z
N MET A 1 41.43 20.27 -6.22
CA MET A 1 40.99 19.59 -4.98
C MET A 1 39.77 20.32 -4.48
N LEU A 2 38.59 19.69 -4.53
CA LEU A 2 37.40 20.22 -3.86
C LEU A 2 37.64 20.06 -2.35
N GLN A 3 37.86 21.16 -1.65
CA GLN A 3 37.78 21.18 -0.19
C GLN A 3 36.32 20.91 0.18
N PHE A 4 36.02 19.72 0.68
CA PHE A 4 34.72 19.42 1.25
C PHE A 4 34.60 20.16 2.59
N ASP A 5 33.60 21.01 2.70
CA ASP A 5 33.17 21.61 3.97
C ASP A 5 32.77 20.49 4.95
N PRO A 6 33.31 20.47 6.19
CA PRO A 6 33.03 19.41 7.16
C PRO A 6 31.60 19.42 7.72
N GLN A 7 30.74 20.37 7.36
CA GLN A 7 29.31 20.16 7.52
C GLN A 7 28.79 19.28 6.38
N VAL A 8 28.88 17.96 6.58
CA VAL A 8 28.11 17.01 5.78
C VAL A 8 26.64 17.35 5.98
N LEU A 9 26.08 18.17 5.08
CA LEU A 9 24.65 18.42 5.04
C LEU A 9 23.96 17.07 5.00
N LYS A 10 23.20 16.76 6.06
CA LYS A 10 22.46 15.49 6.17
C LYS A 10 21.50 15.31 4.99
N TYR A 11 20.98 16.42 4.46
CA TYR A 11 20.22 16.53 3.23
C TYR A 11 20.22 18.00 2.74
N LEU A 12 19.88 18.22 1.47
CA LEU A 12 19.73 19.57 0.90
C LEU A 12 18.42 20.21 1.38
N PRO A 13 18.43 21.37 2.06
CA PRO A 13 17.20 22.05 2.44
C PRO A 13 16.34 22.42 1.22
N ALA A 14 15.04 22.22 1.34
CA ALA A 14 14.12 22.33 0.21
C ALA A 14 14.01 23.76 -0.35
N ASP A 15 14.12 24.77 0.51
CA ASP A 15 14.16 26.20 0.19
C ASP A 15 15.38 26.59 -0.64
N HIS A 16 16.49 25.87 -0.50
CA HIS A 16 17.72 26.13 -1.24
C HIS A 16 17.93 25.24 -2.48
N LEU A 17 17.01 24.32 -2.80
CA LEU A 17 17.20 23.35 -3.89
C LEU A 17 17.44 24.01 -5.26
N THR A 18 16.71 25.09 -5.57
CA THR A 18 16.88 25.79 -6.85
C THR A 18 18.29 26.37 -7.00
N GLU A 19 18.83 26.94 -5.93
CA GLU A 19 20.17 27.54 -5.93
C GLU A 19 21.23 26.45 -6.09
N HIS A 20 21.14 25.37 -5.32
CA HIS A 20 22.08 24.25 -5.38
C HIS A 20 22.06 23.55 -6.75
N LEU A 21 20.89 23.35 -7.35
CA LEU A 21 20.78 22.75 -8.69
C LEU A 21 21.40 23.64 -9.76
N LYS A 22 21.25 24.97 -9.66
CA LYS A 22 21.91 25.91 -10.58
C LYS A 22 23.43 25.94 -10.44
N GLN A 23 23.96 25.65 -9.25
CA GLN A 23 25.41 25.60 -9.02
C GLN A 23 26.08 24.39 -9.69
N LEU A 24 25.33 23.34 -10.03
CA LEU A 24 25.90 22.17 -10.73
C LEU A 24 26.46 22.52 -12.11
N HIS A 25 25.89 23.50 -12.82
CA HIS A 25 26.38 23.95 -14.11
C HIS A 25 25.84 25.35 -14.48
N PRO A 26 26.65 26.28 -15.04
CA PRO A 26 26.20 27.63 -15.40
C PRO A 26 25.02 27.68 -16.38
N ALA A 27 24.91 26.65 -17.22
CA ALA A 27 23.86 26.54 -18.23
C ALA A 27 22.60 25.82 -17.72
N MET A 28 22.48 25.59 -16.41
CA MET A 28 21.35 24.88 -15.80
C MET A 28 20.11 25.76 -15.76
N ALA A 29 19.00 25.26 -16.29
CA ALA A 29 17.67 25.78 -16.06
C ALA A 29 16.96 24.95 -15.00
N VAL A 30 16.28 25.62 -14.08
CA VAL A 30 15.43 25.00 -13.07
C VAL A 30 14.03 25.61 -13.15
N THR A 31 13.00 24.78 -13.04
CA THR A 31 11.62 25.21 -12.83
C THR A 31 11.06 24.49 -11.61
N HIS A 32 10.07 25.12 -10.98
CA HIS A 32 9.42 24.63 -9.77
C HIS A 32 7.93 24.44 -10.04
N GLY A 33 7.36 23.40 -9.46
CA GLY A 33 5.94 23.16 -9.38
C GLY A 33 5.55 22.74 -7.98
N HIS A 34 4.26 22.90 -7.68
CA HIS A 34 3.71 22.69 -6.35
C HIS A 34 2.31 22.09 -6.45
N HIS A 35 1.99 21.21 -5.51
CA HIS A 35 0.66 20.65 -5.30
C HIS A 35 0.41 20.45 -3.81
N GLU A 36 -0.80 20.78 -3.39
CA GLU A 36 -1.26 20.61 -2.03
C GLU A 36 -2.55 19.80 -2.04
N SER A 37 -2.70 18.89 -1.08
CA SER A 37 -3.96 18.20 -0.85
C SER A 37 -4.17 17.94 0.65
N LEU A 38 -5.42 18.06 1.08
CA LEU A 38 -5.85 17.64 2.41
C LEU A 38 -6.57 16.31 2.26
N VAL A 39 -6.10 15.28 2.96
CA VAL A 39 -6.61 13.91 2.80
C VAL A 39 -7.03 13.30 4.12
N PRO A 40 -8.08 12.47 4.15
CA PRO A 40 -8.49 11.78 5.37
C PRO A 40 -7.43 10.76 5.81
N GLY A 41 -7.10 10.74 7.10
CA GLY A 41 -6.24 9.71 7.69
C GLY A 41 -5.25 10.24 8.73
N TYR A 42 -4.26 9.41 9.02
CA TYR A 42 -3.19 9.72 9.97
C TYR A 42 -1.84 9.74 9.28
N ILE A 43 -0.90 10.56 9.76
CA ILE A 43 0.47 10.64 9.23
C ILE A 43 1.07 9.26 8.98
N LYS A 44 0.95 8.33 9.94
CA LYS A 44 1.49 6.97 9.83
C LYS A 44 0.95 6.16 8.64
N ASP A 45 -0.29 6.40 8.22
CA ASP A 45 -0.86 5.69 7.05
C ASP A 45 -0.31 6.26 5.74
N LEU A 46 -0.01 7.57 5.71
CA LEU A 46 0.67 8.20 4.58
C LEU A 46 2.16 7.81 4.54
N GLU A 47 2.84 7.78 5.69
CA GLU A 47 4.23 7.32 5.75
C GLU A 47 4.33 5.86 5.27
N TRP A 48 3.46 4.98 5.77
CA TRP A 48 3.39 3.60 5.29
C TRP A 48 3.13 3.52 3.78
N ASN A 49 2.17 4.29 3.25
CA ASN A 49 1.87 4.31 1.82
C ASN A 49 3.05 4.86 0.98
N PHE A 50 3.84 5.79 1.51
CA PHE A 50 5.08 6.21 0.86
C PHE A 50 6.13 5.09 0.79
N TYR A 51 6.30 4.33 1.88
CA TYR A 51 7.27 3.24 1.99
C TYR A 51 6.87 1.97 1.24
N ASP A 52 5.58 1.65 1.17
CA ASP A 52 5.07 0.51 0.43
C ASP A 52 5.16 0.79 -1.07
N GLU A 53 6.13 0.17 -1.74
CA GLU A 53 6.34 0.35 -3.17
C GLU A 53 5.68 -0.75 -4.00
N LEU A 54 5.33 -1.87 -3.35
CA LEU A 54 4.75 -3.03 -4.00
C LEU A 54 3.30 -2.78 -4.41
N HIS A 55 2.54 -1.97 -3.66
CA HIS A 55 1.15 -1.72 -4.06
C HIS A 55 1.01 -0.98 -5.38
N ARG A 56 2.03 -0.22 -5.78
CA ARG A 56 1.95 0.69 -6.91
C ARG A 56 1.61 -0.04 -8.21
N GLN A 57 2.09 -1.28 -8.38
CA GLN A 57 1.80 -2.09 -9.57
C GLN A 57 0.36 -2.62 -9.63
N CYS A 58 -0.31 -2.72 -8.48
CA CYS A 58 -1.67 -3.24 -8.40
C CYS A 58 -2.72 -2.13 -8.33
N VAL A 59 -2.41 -1.03 -7.64
CA VAL A 59 -3.35 0.07 -7.39
C VAL A 59 -3.27 1.15 -8.48
N HIS A 60 -2.09 1.39 -9.05
CA HIS A 60 -1.91 2.43 -10.07
C HIS A 60 -1.65 1.82 -11.44
N ASP A 61 -2.45 2.23 -12.42
CA ASP A 61 -2.25 1.84 -13.82
C ASP A 61 -0.99 2.47 -14.47
N THR A 62 -0.34 3.43 -13.79
CA THR A 62 0.82 4.14 -14.34
C THR A 62 2.16 3.49 -13.99
N TYR A 63 2.16 2.46 -13.14
CA TYR A 63 3.36 1.79 -12.67
C TYR A 63 3.43 0.37 -13.23
N HIS A 64 4.39 0.15 -14.12
CA HIS A 64 4.67 -1.17 -14.68
C HIS A 64 6.16 -1.46 -14.59
N GLY A 65 6.53 -2.68 -14.16
CA GLY A 65 7.92 -3.14 -14.12
C GLY A 65 8.79 -2.29 -13.19
N LEU A 66 8.50 -2.38 -11.88
CA LEU A 66 9.37 -1.83 -10.84
C LEU A 66 10.35 -2.93 -10.38
N TYR A 67 11.64 -2.63 -10.45
CA TYR A 67 12.70 -3.48 -9.94
C TYR A 67 13.46 -2.77 -8.82
N LYS A 68 13.51 -3.37 -7.63
CA LYS A 68 14.18 -2.81 -6.46
C LYS A 68 15.67 -3.13 -6.51
N VAL A 69 16.51 -2.09 -6.61
CA VAL A 69 17.98 -2.23 -6.68
C VAL A 69 18.61 -2.20 -5.30
N MET A 70 18.13 -1.30 -4.43
CA MET A 70 18.64 -1.14 -3.08
C MET A 70 17.52 -0.70 -2.14
N THR A 71 17.57 -1.16 -0.90
CA THR A 71 16.64 -0.73 0.14
C THR A 71 17.35 -0.71 1.49
N GLY A 72 17.12 0.33 2.25
CA GLY A 72 17.46 0.42 3.67
C GLY A 72 16.22 0.83 4.46
N LYS A 73 16.38 1.19 5.74
CA LYS A 73 15.24 1.63 6.57
C LYS A 73 14.58 2.89 5.99
N TYR A 74 15.39 3.91 5.69
CA TYR A 74 14.92 5.24 5.31
C TYR A 74 15.21 5.62 3.87
N PHE A 75 15.61 4.67 3.02
CA PHE A 75 15.83 4.93 1.60
C PHE A 75 15.54 3.70 0.75
N SER A 76 15.18 3.94 -0.50
CA SER A 76 15.04 2.91 -1.53
C SER A 76 15.54 3.46 -2.87
N VAL A 77 16.03 2.57 -3.72
CA VAL A 77 16.40 2.87 -5.10
C VAL A 77 15.76 1.81 -5.97
N ASN A 78 14.89 2.27 -6.86
CA ASN A 78 14.16 1.43 -7.80
C ASN A 78 14.53 1.80 -9.23
N VAL A 79 14.37 0.85 -10.13
CA VAL A 79 14.36 1.06 -11.57
C VAL A 79 12.94 0.85 -12.05
N VAL A 80 12.40 1.81 -12.78
CA VAL A 80 11.05 1.76 -13.35
C VAL A 80 11.09 1.98 -14.85
N ARG A 81 10.19 1.32 -15.58
CA ARG A 81 10.06 1.51 -17.03
C ARG A 81 9.21 2.74 -17.36
N TRP A 82 9.61 3.51 -18.36
CA TRP A 82 8.80 4.62 -18.90
C TRP A 82 7.68 4.06 -19.78
N GLY A 83 6.49 3.87 -19.20
CA GLY A 83 5.33 3.34 -19.92
C GLY A 83 5.65 1.99 -20.58
N ASN A 84 5.48 1.91 -21.90
CA ASN A 84 5.80 0.72 -22.71
C ASN A 84 7.11 0.83 -23.49
N LEU A 85 7.86 1.92 -23.34
CA LEU A 85 9.15 2.09 -24.00
C LEU A 85 10.24 1.36 -23.20
N PRO A 86 11.29 0.83 -23.85
CA PRO A 86 12.45 0.23 -23.18
C PRO A 86 13.40 1.31 -22.60
N ILE A 87 12.82 2.33 -21.97
CA ILE A 87 13.52 3.42 -21.29
C ILE A 87 13.34 3.21 -19.80
N PHE A 88 14.44 3.21 -19.07
CA PHE A 88 14.45 2.98 -17.63
C PHE A 88 14.79 4.26 -16.90
N MET A 89 14.11 4.50 -15.78
CA MET A 89 14.39 5.59 -14.85
C MET A 89 14.78 5.01 -13.52
N GLN A 90 15.83 5.55 -12.93
CA GLN A 90 16.11 5.31 -11.53
C GLN A 90 15.25 6.26 -10.69
N VAL A 91 14.57 5.72 -9.69
CA VAL A 91 13.78 6.48 -8.71
C VAL A 91 14.37 6.18 -7.34
N ALA A 92 14.98 7.19 -6.73
CA ALA A 92 15.49 7.13 -5.37
C ALA A 92 14.47 7.81 -4.44
N ASN A 93 14.04 7.10 -3.40
CA ASN A 93 13.16 7.64 -2.37
C ASN A 93 13.93 7.67 -1.03
N ALA A 94 13.69 8.68 -0.20
CA ALA A 94 14.29 8.78 1.12
C ALA A 94 13.38 9.50 2.12
N LYS A 95 13.32 9.01 3.36
CA LYS A 95 12.87 9.80 4.51
C LYS A 95 14.05 10.64 5.00
N VAL A 96 13.91 11.96 5.00
CA VAL A 96 14.98 12.87 5.46
C VAL A 96 14.73 13.41 6.87
N ALA A 97 13.45 13.55 7.24
CA ALA A 97 12.98 13.90 8.57
C ALA A 97 11.55 13.33 8.78
N ASP A 98 11.02 13.43 10.00
CA ASP A 98 9.63 13.01 10.25
C ASP A 98 8.65 13.85 9.45
N GLY A 99 7.76 13.16 8.73
CA GLY A 99 6.85 13.79 7.79
C GLY A 99 7.52 14.47 6.58
N MET A 100 8.80 14.20 6.28
CA MET A 100 9.51 14.81 5.14
C MET A 100 10.25 13.77 4.31
N PHE A 101 9.92 13.74 3.02
CA PHE A 101 10.37 12.71 2.08
C PHE A 101 10.89 13.31 0.79
N TYR A 102 12.01 12.78 0.31
CA TYR A 102 12.63 13.14 -0.96
C TYR A 102 12.44 12.02 -1.96
N GLN A 103 12.09 12.38 -3.19
CA GLN A 103 12.08 11.48 -4.34
C GLN A 103 12.86 12.11 -5.49
N SER A 104 13.87 11.42 -5.98
CA SER A 104 14.69 11.88 -7.10
C SER A 104 14.61 10.90 -8.26
N MET A 105 14.46 11.40 -9.48
CA MET A 105 14.54 10.59 -10.67
C MET A 105 15.25 11.34 -11.81
N THR A 106 15.85 10.60 -12.71
CA THR A 106 16.45 11.16 -13.94
C THR A 106 15.81 10.52 -15.16
N VAL A 107 15.50 11.36 -16.15
CA VAL A 107 14.97 10.93 -17.44
C VAL A 107 16.10 11.04 -18.46
N LEU A 108 16.57 9.88 -18.94
CA LEU A 108 17.69 9.75 -19.91
C LEU A 108 19.01 10.41 -19.47
N GLY A 109 19.17 10.73 -18.17
CA GLY A 109 20.29 11.53 -17.68
C GLY A 109 20.28 13.00 -18.14
N ILE A 110 19.22 13.45 -18.83
CA ILE A 110 19.11 14.81 -19.38
C ILE A 110 18.31 15.72 -18.46
N ILE A 111 17.26 15.17 -17.84
CA ILE A 111 16.34 15.90 -16.97
C ILE A 111 16.38 15.24 -15.60
N MET A 112 16.67 16.02 -14.58
CA MET A 112 16.54 15.64 -13.18
C MET A 112 15.22 16.17 -12.65
N LEU A 113 14.46 15.30 -12.00
CA LEU A 113 13.27 15.64 -11.24
C LEU A 113 13.55 15.33 -9.77
N HIS A 114 13.37 16.33 -8.91
CA HIS A 114 13.53 16.18 -7.47
C HIS A 114 12.25 16.67 -6.79
N GLN A 115 11.58 15.77 -6.08
CA GLN A 115 10.34 16.03 -5.35
C GLN A 115 10.63 16.08 -3.85
N VAL A 116 10.01 17.04 -3.18
CA VAL A 116 9.99 17.19 -1.74
C VAL A 116 8.54 17.09 -1.29
N GLN A 117 8.24 16.06 -0.51
CA GLN A 117 6.95 15.88 0.11
C GLN A 117 7.05 16.20 1.60
N ARG A 118 6.15 17.05 2.08
CA ARG A 118 5.94 17.33 3.50
C ARG A 118 4.53 16.94 3.88
N ILE A 119 4.38 16.32 5.04
CA ILE A 119 3.08 15.94 5.58
C ILE A 119 2.91 16.48 6.99
N SER A 120 1.71 16.97 7.30
CA SER A 120 1.37 17.45 8.65
C SER A 120 -0.06 17.10 9.04
N GLN A 121 -0.26 16.72 10.31
CA GLN A 121 -1.58 16.33 10.84
C GLN A 121 -2.44 17.59 11.08
N LYS A 122 -3.67 17.57 10.59
CA LYS A 122 -4.70 18.60 10.76
C LYS A 122 -6.00 17.94 11.22
N GLY A 123 -6.13 17.69 12.53
CA GLY A 123 -7.26 16.93 13.07
C GLY A 123 -7.24 15.48 12.58
N ASP A 124 -8.34 15.02 11.97
CA ASP A 124 -8.48 13.68 11.37
C ASP A 124 -8.05 13.61 9.89
N GLU A 125 -7.39 14.66 9.41
CA GLU A 125 -6.87 14.79 8.06
C GLU A 125 -5.36 15.05 8.09
N VAL A 126 -4.69 14.75 6.98
CA VAL A 126 -3.28 15.01 6.77
C VAL A 126 -3.13 15.94 5.59
N LEU A 127 -2.46 17.07 5.81
CA LEU A 127 -2.04 17.96 4.75
C LEU A 127 -0.80 17.37 4.07
N ILE A 128 -0.85 17.22 2.76
CA ILE A 128 0.27 16.80 1.90
C ILE A 128 0.67 17.98 1.04
N GLU A 129 1.92 18.40 1.16
CA GLU A 129 2.54 19.44 0.33
C GLU A 129 3.65 18.81 -0.49
N VAL A 130 3.54 18.87 -1.82
CA VAL A 130 4.52 18.33 -2.75
C VAL A 130 5.08 19.45 -3.60
N ASP A 131 6.36 19.75 -3.40
CA ASP A 131 7.14 20.58 -4.30
C ASP A 131 7.93 19.68 -5.25
N TRP A 132 8.09 20.09 -6.50
CA TRP A 132 9.03 19.44 -7.41
C TRP A 132 9.86 20.44 -8.19
N TYR A 133 11.10 20.04 -8.45
CA TYR A 133 12.11 20.82 -9.14
C TYR A 133 12.52 20.05 -10.38
N THR A 134 12.29 20.64 -11.55
CA THR A 134 12.74 20.11 -12.83
C THR A 134 14.01 20.86 -13.24
N ALA A 135 15.14 20.15 -13.29
CA ALA A 135 16.43 20.70 -13.66
C ALA A 135 16.97 20.04 -14.93
N SER A 136 17.51 20.84 -15.84
CA SER A 136 18.20 20.38 -17.05
C SER A 136 19.08 21.48 -17.62
N HIS A 137 19.88 21.18 -18.64
CA HIS A 137 20.48 22.22 -19.47
C HIS A 137 19.39 23.16 -20.05
N TRP A 138 19.68 24.46 -20.21
CA TRP A 138 18.69 25.45 -20.67
C TRP A 138 18.10 25.13 -22.05
N ALA A 139 18.87 24.45 -22.90
CA ALA A 139 18.41 23.96 -24.21
C ALA A 139 17.18 23.02 -24.11
N PHE A 140 16.99 22.37 -22.96
CA PHE A 140 15.84 21.49 -22.68
C PHE A 140 14.76 22.14 -21.79
N ARG A 141 14.91 23.43 -21.43
CA ARG A 141 13.95 24.14 -20.55
C ARG A 141 12.52 24.11 -21.10
N TRP A 142 12.35 24.12 -22.41
CA TRP A 142 11.04 24.07 -23.05
C TRP A 142 10.26 22.77 -22.73
N LEU A 143 10.94 21.68 -22.38
CA LEU A 143 10.31 20.43 -21.94
C LEU A 143 9.73 20.53 -20.53
N HIS A 144 10.21 21.45 -19.69
CA HIS A 144 9.80 21.55 -18.29
C HIS A 144 8.30 21.80 -18.11
N GLY A 145 7.70 22.64 -18.96
CA GLY A 145 6.26 22.93 -18.90
C GLY A 145 5.39 21.68 -19.08
N PRO A 146 5.59 20.91 -20.18
CA PRO A 146 4.96 19.60 -20.35
C PRO A 146 5.19 18.63 -19.18
N PHE A 147 6.42 18.51 -18.67
CA PHE A 147 6.72 17.66 -17.51
C PHE A 147 5.96 18.11 -16.26
N ASN A 148 5.94 19.41 -15.95
CA ASN A 148 5.22 19.93 -14.78
C ASN A 148 3.70 19.68 -14.86
N ARG A 149 3.10 19.84 -16.04
CA ARG A 149 1.68 19.51 -16.24
C ARG A 149 1.41 18.02 -16.05
N ARG A 150 2.32 17.17 -16.56
CA ARG A 150 2.23 15.71 -16.42
C ARG A 150 2.38 15.28 -14.96
N LEU A 151 3.33 15.85 -14.22
CA LEU A 151 3.56 15.58 -12.80
C LEU A 151 2.37 16.01 -11.95
N LEU A 152 1.83 17.21 -12.18
CA LEU A 152 0.62 17.66 -11.48
C LEU A 152 -0.58 16.73 -11.72
N TRP A 153 -0.76 16.27 -12.97
CA TRP A 153 -1.80 15.28 -13.28
C TRP A 153 -1.57 13.96 -12.55
N LEU A 154 -0.33 13.46 -12.55
CA LEU A 154 0.04 12.21 -11.88
C LEU A 154 -0.22 12.31 -10.38
N GLN A 155 0.22 13.39 -9.74
CA GLN A 155 0.03 13.62 -8.31
C GLN A 155 -1.46 13.62 -7.93
N ARG A 156 -2.30 14.34 -8.68
CA ARG A 156 -3.75 14.37 -8.44
C ARG A 156 -4.41 13.00 -8.64
N LYS A 157 -3.93 12.23 -9.62
CA LYS A 157 -4.43 10.88 -9.87
C LYS A 157 -4.06 9.94 -8.72
N GLN A 158 -2.80 9.96 -8.30
CA GLN A 158 -2.31 9.16 -7.17
C GLN A 158 -3.02 9.50 -5.88
N ASP A 159 -3.18 10.78 -5.56
CA ASP A 159 -3.92 11.19 -4.36
C ASP A 159 -5.34 10.64 -4.37
N ARG A 160 -6.04 10.70 -5.52
CA ARG A 160 -7.38 10.14 -5.63
C ARG A 160 -7.39 8.62 -5.42
N GLU A 161 -6.51 7.89 -6.09
CA GLU A 161 -6.44 6.42 -6.03
C GLU A 161 -6.05 5.95 -4.63
N ASP A 162 -4.99 6.51 -4.05
CA ASP A 162 -4.53 6.17 -2.71
C ASP A 162 -5.56 6.52 -1.64
N ASN A 163 -6.22 7.68 -1.75
CA ASN A 163 -7.20 8.09 -0.75
C ASN A 163 -8.41 7.16 -0.72
N ILE A 164 -8.88 6.72 -1.88
CA ILE A 164 -10.05 5.84 -2.00
C ILE A 164 -9.68 4.41 -1.60
N GLU A 165 -8.62 3.86 -2.21
CA GLU A 165 -8.34 2.43 -2.13
C GLU A 165 -7.57 2.05 -0.87
N ILE A 166 -6.66 2.91 -0.40
CA ILE A 166 -5.66 2.56 0.62
C ILE A 166 -5.86 3.38 1.90
N ARG A 167 -5.61 4.69 1.86
CA ARG A 167 -5.54 5.56 3.04
C ARG A 167 -6.90 5.66 3.73
N GLY A 168 -7.98 5.82 2.96
CA GLY A 168 -9.35 5.80 3.46
C GLY A 168 -9.70 4.49 4.13
N ARG A 169 -9.34 3.36 3.51
CA ARG A 169 -9.58 2.03 4.08
C ARG A 169 -8.80 1.81 5.39
N ARG A 170 -7.52 2.18 5.45
CA ARG A 170 -6.72 2.08 6.69
C ARG A 170 -7.30 2.96 7.80
N ARG A 171 -7.74 4.18 7.46
CA ARG A 171 -8.44 5.09 8.39
C ARG A 171 -9.71 4.43 8.94
N ASP A 172 -10.55 3.87 8.08
CA ASP A 172 -11.81 3.21 8.49
C ASP A 172 -11.56 2.01 9.40
N LEU A 173 -10.51 1.22 9.11
CA LEU A 173 -10.10 0.10 9.96
C LEU A 173 -9.65 0.59 11.34
N ARG A 174 -8.85 1.67 11.42
CA ARG A 174 -8.44 2.24 12.71
C ARG A 174 -9.61 2.77 13.54
N HIS A 175 -10.58 3.43 12.91
CA HIS A 175 -11.81 3.87 13.59
C HIS A 175 -12.61 2.71 14.17
N ARG A 176 -12.47 1.52 13.58
CA ARG A 176 -13.07 0.27 14.08
C ARG A 176 -12.19 -0.49 15.06
N GLY A 177 -11.07 0.10 15.52
CA GLY A 177 -10.17 -0.48 16.52
C GLY A 177 -9.12 -1.44 15.97
N PHE A 178 -8.92 -1.50 14.65
CA PHE A 178 -7.84 -2.31 14.07
C PHE A 178 -6.49 -1.62 14.24
N HIS A 179 -5.45 -2.45 14.36
CA HIS A 179 -4.06 -2.01 14.41
C HIS A 179 -3.22 -2.73 13.36
N PHE A 180 -2.02 -2.21 13.09
CA PHE A 180 -1.06 -2.81 12.16
C PHE A 180 0.25 -3.03 12.89
N ALA A 181 0.93 -4.16 12.65
CA ALA A 181 2.21 -4.45 13.28
C ALA A 181 3.33 -3.51 12.80
N THR A 182 3.19 -2.88 11.62
CA THR A 182 4.09 -1.84 11.07
C THR A 182 3.55 -0.43 11.27
N ASP A 183 3.02 -0.12 12.47
CA ASP A 183 2.64 1.27 12.81
C ASP A 183 3.85 2.22 12.93
N ASP A 184 5.09 1.68 13.00
CA ASP A 184 6.36 2.36 12.70
C ASP A 184 6.91 1.82 11.37
N PRO A 185 6.42 2.32 10.22
CA PRO A 185 6.75 1.76 8.92
C PRO A 185 8.11 2.22 8.41
N ASP A 186 8.75 1.38 7.61
CA ASP A 186 9.98 1.70 6.89
C ASP A 186 10.01 0.98 5.52
N PHE A 187 10.98 1.28 4.65
CA PHE A 187 11.03 0.64 3.32
C PHE A 187 11.27 -0.86 3.36
N VAL A 188 11.82 -1.41 4.45
CA VAL A 188 12.04 -2.86 4.60
C VAL A 188 10.76 -3.52 5.10
N SER A 189 10.16 -3.02 6.17
CA SER A 189 8.99 -3.60 6.82
C SER A 189 7.74 -3.48 5.96
N SER A 190 7.51 -2.33 5.31
CA SER A 190 6.30 -2.05 4.52
C SER A 190 6.23 -2.84 3.21
N ASN A 191 7.35 -3.45 2.78
CA ASN A 191 7.43 -4.27 1.56
C ASN A 191 7.52 -5.77 1.88
N ARG A 192 7.29 -6.19 3.13
CA ARG A 192 7.21 -7.61 3.50
C ARG A 192 5.76 -8.07 3.49
N LEU A 193 5.43 -8.96 2.55
CA LEU A 193 4.12 -9.60 2.42
C LEU A 193 3.83 -10.58 3.57
N THR A 194 3.55 -10.04 4.76
CA THR A 194 3.32 -10.79 6.01
C THR A 194 1.94 -10.47 6.60
N HIS A 195 1.49 -11.16 7.66
CA HIS A 195 0.22 -10.79 8.30
C HIS A 195 0.40 -9.56 9.20
N ASN A 196 0.08 -8.37 8.67
CA ASN A 196 0.28 -7.11 9.39
C ASN A 196 -0.98 -6.63 10.13
N VAL A 197 -2.18 -7.01 9.67
CA VAL A 197 -3.43 -6.64 10.33
C VAL A 197 -3.56 -7.29 11.73
N ARG A 198 -4.06 -6.51 12.69
CA ARG A 198 -4.44 -6.93 14.04
C ARG A 198 -5.90 -6.53 14.28
N LEU A 199 -6.74 -7.54 14.54
CA LEU A 199 -8.15 -7.34 14.90
C LEU A 199 -8.24 -6.67 16.28
N PRO A 200 -9.25 -5.82 16.53
CA PRO A 200 -9.61 -5.47 17.91
C PRO A 200 -10.02 -6.74 18.67
N PRO A 201 -9.83 -6.77 20.01
CA PRO A 201 -10.23 -7.91 20.83
C PRO A 201 -11.72 -8.25 20.63
N LEU A 202 -12.02 -9.54 20.49
CA LEU A 202 -13.40 -10.02 20.55
C LEU A 202 -13.77 -10.29 22.00
N GLU A 203 -14.80 -9.62 22.51
CA GLU A 203 -15.31 -9.82 23.88
C GLU A 203 -16.07 -11.15 24.03
N ALA A 204 -16.66 -11.65 22.94
CA ALA A 204 -17.40 -12.91 22.90
C ALA A 204 -17.27 -13.57 21.51
N PRO A 205 -17.56 -14.88 21.39
CA PRO A 205 -17.73 -15.54 20.10
C PRO A 205 -18.71 -14.80 19.20
N VAL A 206 -18.35 -14.61 17.94
CA VAL A 206 -19.23 -14.02 16.93
C VAL A 206 -19.95 -15.14 16.19
N ARG A 207 -21.28 -15.05 16.14
CA ARG A 207 -22.16 -15.97 15.41
C ARG A 207 -22.58 -15.35 14.08
N ILE A 208 -22.44 -16.11 13.00
CA ILE A 208 -22.89 -15.75 11.65
C ILE A 208 -23.93 -16.79 11.21
N ASP A 209 -25.21 -16.45 11.27
CA ASP A 209 -26.30 -17.34 10.89
C ASP A 209 -26.29 -17.63 9.39
N LEU A 210 -26.24 -18.90 9.01
CA LEU A 210 -26.15 -19.32 7.61
C LEU A 210 -27.50 -19.23 6.88
N SER A 211 -28.61 -19.14 7.61
CA SER A 211 -29.95 -18.90 7.02
C SER A 211 -30.06 -17.55 6.33
N ASP A 212 -29.24 -16.57 6.71
CA ASP A 212 -29.18 -15.25 6.07
C ASP A 212 -28.59 -15.30 4.66
N TYR A 213 -27.94 -16.40 4.30
CA TYR A 213 -27.16 -16.54 3.07
C TYR A 213 -27.67 -17.73 2.24
N PRO A 214 -28.29 -17.50 1.06
CA PRO A 214 -28.74 -18.57 0.19
C PRO A 214 -27.63 -19.52 -0.28
N LEU A 215 -28.02 -20.76 -0.62
CA LEU A 215 -27.12 -21.75 -1.23
C LEU A 215 -26.59 -21.25 -2.59
N GLY A 216 -25.32 -21.54 -2.87
CA GLY A 216 -24.66 -21.28 -4.16
C GLY A 216 -24.17 -19.85 -4.38
N SER A 217 -24.75 -18.86 -3.71
CA SER A 217 -24.38 -17.45 -3.85
C SER A 217 -23.19 -17.07 -2.97
N LEU A 218 -22.34 -16.17 -3.47
CA LEU A 218 -21.26 -15.57 -2.70
C LEU A 218 -21.79 -14.37 -1.93
N HIS A 219 -21.44 -14.28 -0.64
CA HIS A 219 -21.84 -13.17 0.22
C HIS A 219 -20.64 -12.61 0.97
N ARG A 220 -20.53 -11.28 1.03
CA ARG A 220 -19.66 -10.61 1.98
C ARG A 220 -20.37 -10.48 3.32
N VAL A 221 -19.71 -10.92 4.38
CA VAL A 221 -20.20 -10.85 5.74
C VAL A 221 -19.34 -9.93 6.57
N THR A 222 -20.01 -8.99 7.23
CA THR A 222 -19.40 -8.15 8.28
C THR A 222 -20.18 -8.33 9.57
N ARG A 223 -19.49 -8.76 10.64
CA ARG A 223 -20.02 -8.84 12.01
C ARG A 223 -18.94 -8.37 12.98
N GLY A 224 -19.11 -7.18 13.54
CA GLY A 224 -18.07 -6.52 14.33
C GLY A 224 -16.78 -6.33 13.53
N PRO A 225 -15.61 -6.82 14.00
CA PRO A 225 -14.36 -6.76 13.25
C PRO A 225 -14.17 -7.90 12.25
N ILE A 226 -15.11 -8.84 12.16
CA ILE A 226 -14.99 -10.00 11.27
C ILE A 226 -15.51 -9.65 9.88
N GLU A 227 -14.65 -9.83 8.86
CA GLU A 227 -14.95 -9.61 7.45
C GLU A 227 -14.54 -10.82 6.60
N LEU A 228 -15.54 -11.55 6.10
CA LEU A 228 -15.35 -12.78 5.34
C LEU A 228 -16.15 -12.73 4.03
N LEU A 229 -15.71 -13.50 3.04
CA LEU A 229 -16.57 -13.93 1.94
C LEU A 229 -17.00 -15.36 2.23
N LEU A 230 -18.27 -15.69 2.03
CA LEU A 230 -18.77 -17.04 2.19
C LEU A 230 -19.64 -17.47 1.03
N ARG A 231 -19.63 -18.77 0.74
CA ARG A 231 -20.55 -19.42 -0.19
C ARG A 231 -20.96 -20.76 0.39
N ARG A 232 -22.26 -20.96 0.60
CA ARG A 232 -22.78 -22.27 1.02
C ARG A 232 -22.83 -23.21 -0.18
N LYS A 233 -22.14 -24.35 -0.10
CA LYS A 233 -22.18 -25.41 -1.13
C LYS A 233 -23.34 -26.37 -0.93
N SER A 234 -23.66 -26.62 0.32
CA SER A 234 -24.78 -27.45 0.77
C SER A 234 -25.15 -27.02 2.18
N GLU A 235 -26.13 -27.69 2.78
CA GLU A 235 -26.47 -27.50 4.19
C GLU A 235 -25.29 -27.79 5.12
N ASP A 236 -24.41 -28.72 4.74
CA ASP A 236 -23.31 -29.18 5.60
C ASP A 236 -21.94 -28.59 5.24
N GLN A 237 -21.83 -27.80 4.17
CA GLN A 237 -20.54 -27.32 3.67
C GLN A 237 -20.58 -25.85 3.28
N VAL A 238 -19.61 -25.10 3.80
CA VAL A 238 -19.41 -23.68 3.50
C VAL A 238 -17.99 -23.45 3.03
N GLU A 239 -17.83 -22.77 1.90
CA GLU A 239 -16.56 -22.18 1.51
C GLU A 239 -16.42 -20.79 2.11
N VAL A 240 -15.25 -20.51 2.67
CA VAL A 240 -14.94 -19.22 3.28
C VAL A 240 -13.62 -18.70 2.73
N TRP A 241 -13.59 -17.40 2.39
CA TRP A 241 -12.39 -16.66 2.01
C TRP A 241 -12.24 -15.43 2.93
N PRO A 242 -11.04 -14.86 3.04
CA PRO A 242 -10.89 -13.53 3.61
C PRO A 242 -11.63 -12.49 2.76
N SER A 243 -12.39 -11.59 3.40
CA SER A 243 -12.81 -10.33 2.76
C SER A 243 -11.87 -9.17 3.13
N LEU A 244 -11.12 -9.30 4.23
CA LEU A 244 -10.06 -8.38 4.61
C LEU A 244 -8.69 -9.02 4.36
N CYS A 245 -7.83 -8.39 3.57
CA CYS A 245 -6.49 -8.93 3.34
C CYS A 245 -5.70 -8.94 4.65
N PRO A 246 -5.17 -10.10 5.08
CA PRO A 246 -4.43 -10.17 6.34
C PRO A 246 -3.07 -9.45 6.27
N HIS A 247 -2.60 -9.12 5.06
CA HIS A 247 -1.45 -8.26 4.85
C HIS A 247 -1.77 -6.87 5.36
N GLU A 248 -2.42 -6.01 4.59
CA GLU A 248 -2.54 -4.59 4.95
C GLU A 248 -3.99 -4.10 5.06
N GLY A 249 -4.97 -5.01 4.98
CA GLY A 249 -6.38 -4.67 5.16
C GLY A 249 -7.11 -4.26 3.88
N GLY A 250 -6.52 -4.52 2.71
CA GLY A 250 -7.18 -4.40 1.42
C GLY A 250 -8.49 -5.18 1.37
N LEU A 251 -9.55 -4.54 0.86
CA LEU A 251 -10.87 -5.14 0.78
C LEU A 251 -10.93 -6.09 -0.42
N MET A 252 -11.30 -7.34 -0.18
CA MET A 252 -11.66 -8.33 -1.17
C MET A 252 -13.16 -8.59 -1.11
N ASP A 253 -13.79 -8.59 -2.28
CA ASP A 253 -15.22 -8.81 -2.49
C ASP A 253 -15.41 -9.69 -3.75
N GLU A 254 -16.64 -9.82 -4.23
CA GLU A 254 -16.97 -10.69 -5.36
C GLU A 254 -16.16 -10.38 -6.63
N LYS A 255 -15.94 -9.10 -6.98
CA LYS A 255 -15.16 -8.73 -8.18
C LYS A 255 -13.68 -9.12 -8.09
N HIS A 256 -13.21 -9.46 -6.89
CA HIS A 256 -11.84 -9.89 -6.64
C HIS A 256 -11.69 -11.43 -6.61
N LEU A 257 -12.77 -12.19 -6.80
CA LEU A 257 -12.65 -13.63 -6.99
C LEU A 257 -12.24 -13.96 -8.43
N CYS A 258 -11.09 -14.62 -8.59
CA CYS A 258 -10.57 -15.09 -9.86
C CYS A 258 -10.09 -16.53 -9.70
N ASP A 259 -10.53 -17.44 -10.58
CA ASP A 259 -10.16 -18.87 -10.55
C ASP A 259 -10.36 -19.55 -9.19
N GLY A 260 -11.44 -19.18 -8.47
CA GLY A 260 -11.75 -19.71 -7.14
C GLY A 260 -10.91 -19.15 -5.99
N GLN A 261 -10.07 -18.13 -6.26
CA GLN A 261 -9.22 -17.46 -5.28
C GLN A 261 -9.65 -16.01 -5.08
N ALA A 262 -9.59 -15.51 -3.85
CA ALA A 262 -9.69 -14.07 -3.58
C ALA A 262 -8.33 -13.41 -3.82
N VAL A 263 -8.30 -12.36 -4.64
CA VAL A 263 -7.09 -11.63 -5.01
C VAL A 263 -7.09 -10.26 -4.32
N CYS A 264 -6.10 -9.99 -3.47
CA CYS A 264 -5.97 -8.69 -2.82
C CYS A 264 -5.73 -7.60 -3.86
N PRO A 265 -6.53 -6.52 -3.89
CA PRO A 265 -6.36 -5.44 -4.86
C PRO A 265 -5.10 -4.62 -4.62
N TRP A 266 -4.51 -4.67 -3.42
CA TRP A 266 -3.34 -3.85 -3.10
C TRP A 266 -2.03 -4.50 -3.52
N HIS A 267 -1.87 -5.81 -3.37
CA HIS A 267 -0.57 -6.47 -3.58
C HIS A 267 -0.67 -7.76 -4.40
N GLY A 268 -1.86 -8.09 -4.93
CA GLY A 268 -2.07 -9.28 -5.74
C GLY A 268 -2.00 -10.61 -4.97
N LEU A 269 -1.92 -10.59 -3.63
CA LEU A 269 -1.93 -11.81 -2.81
C LEU A 269 -3.19 -12.64 -3.07
N ARG A 270 -3.01 -13.95 -3.28
CA ARG A 270 -4.07 -14.89 -3.62
C ARG A 270 -4.40 -15.81 -2.45
N PHE A 271 -5.69 -15.95 -2.16
CA PHE A 271 -6.20 -16.78 -1.07
C PHE A 271 -7.21 -17.79 -1.59
N GLY A 272 -6.91 -19.08 -1.44
CA GLY A 272 -7.87 -20.15 -1.73
C GLY A 272 -9.00 -20.21 -0.71
N ALA A 273 -10.12 -20.81 -1.12
CA ALA A 273 -11.24 -21.09 -0.22
C ALA A 273 -10.83 -22.09 0.86
N VAL A 274 -11.34 -21.92 2.08
CA VAL A 274 -11.35 -22.98 3.09
C VAL A 274 -12.74 -23.59 3.14
N LEU A 275 -12.82 -24.90 2.92
CA LEU A 275 -14.05 -25.67 3.05
C LEU A 275 -14.24 -26.08 4.52
N LEU A 276 -15.34 -25.66 5.13
CA LEU A 276 -15.72 -25.97 6.49
C LEU A 276 -16.94 -26.91 6.49
N GLY A 277 -16.75 -28.13 7.01
CA GLY A 277 -17.82 -29.09 7.22
C GLY A 277 -18.59 -28.87 8.52
N ASN A 278 -19.88 -29.22 8.51
CA ASN A 278 -20.74 -29.18 9.68
C ASN A 278 -20.22 -30.14 10.78
N GLY A 279 -20.30 -29.71 12.04
CA GLY A 279 -19.83 -30.45 13.21
C GLY A 279 -18.53 -29.91 13.83
N GLY A 280 -17.94 -28.85 13.27
CA GLY A 280 -16.82 -28.10 13.85
C GLY A 280 -15.51 -28.88 14.01
N ARG A 281 -15.36 -30.01 13.28
CA ARG A 281 -14.10 -30.75 13.16
C ARG A 281 -13.09 -30.02 12.28
N ASP A 282 -13.58 -29.36 11.24
CA ASP A 282 -12.79 -28.42 10.45
C ASP A 282 -12.82 -27.04 11.09
N SER A 283 -11.66 -26.38 11.10
CA SER A 283 -11.54 -24.99 11.51
C SER A 283 -10.57 -24.23 10.61
N TRP A 284 -10.79 -22.93 10.50
CA TRP A 284 -9.92 -22.02 9.76
C TRP A 284 -9.34 -20.97 10.70
N ARG A 285 -8.01 -20.89 10.76
CA ARG A 285 -7.30 -19.78 11.43
C ARG A 285 -7.15 -18.63 10.46
N TYR A 286 -7.75 -17.52 10.83
CA TYR A 286 -7.73 -16.29 10.08
C TYR A 286 -7.39 -15.15 11.04
N LEU A 287 -6.27 -14.46 10.80
CA LEU A 287 -5.75 -13.46 11.73
C LEU A 287 -5.66 -14.02 13.16
N GLN A 288 -6.27 -13.34 14.14
CA GLN A 288 -6.29 -13.74 15.55
C GLN A 288 -7.57 -14.50 15.93
N VAL A 289 -8.31 -15.04 14.95
CA VAL A 289 -9.54 -15.82 15.19
C VAL A 289 -9.53 -17.19 14.53
N THR A 290 -10.37 -18.07 15.05
CA THR A 290 -10.70 -19.38 14.49
C THR A 290 -12.16 -19.40 14.08
N VAL A 291 -12.43 -19.80 12.84
CA VAL A 291 -13.78 -19.94 12.25
C VAL A 291 -14.14 -21.42 12.17
N ARG A 292 -15.33 -21.80 12.63
CA ARG A 292 -15.89 -23.16 12.56
C ARG A 292 -17.33 -23.16 12.07
N HIS A 293 -17.73 -24.20 11.37
CA HIS A 293 -19.14 -24.42 11.02
C HIS A 293 -19.81 -25.30 12.10
N ARG A 294 -20.88 -24.78 12.72
CA ARG A 294 -21.61 -25.42 13.83
C ARG A 294 -23.11 -25.40 13.56
N GLY A 295 -23.66 -26.50 13.05
CA GLY A 295 -25.10 -26.60 12.80
C GLY A 295 -25.54 -25.60 11.72
N ASP A 296 -26.20 -24.53 12.14
CA ASP A 296 -26.82 -23.51 11.29
C ASP A 296 -26.02 -22.19 11.20
N HIS A 297 -24.82 -22.13 11.76
CA HIS A 297 -24.02 -20.91 11.79
C HIS A 297 -22.51 -21.16 11.65
N LEU A 298 -21.78 -20.11 11.28
CA LEU A 298 -20.35 -20.04 11.53
C LEU A 298 -20.13 -19.41 12.92
N GLU A 299 -19.30 -20.07 13.72
CA GLU A 299 -18.81 -19.58 15.00
C GLU A 299 -17.39 -19.07 14.81
N VAL A 300 -17.14 -17.83 15.23
CA VAL A 300 -15.83 -17.18 15.18
C VAL A 300 -15.38 -16.85 16.60
N THR A 301 -14.30 -17.49 17.04
CA THR A 301 -13.75 -17.32 18.39
C THR A 301 -12.34 -16.74 18.34
N PRO A 302 -11.87 -16.02 19.37
CA PRO A 302 -10.44 -15.75 19.53
C PRO A 302 -9.62 -17.04 19.36
N THR A 303 -8.49 -16.93 18.68
CA THR A 303 -7.56 -18.06 18.53
C THR A 303 -6.94 -18.35 19.90
N ALA A 304 -7.49 -19.30 20.65
CA ALA A 304 -6.68 -20.11 21.55
C ALA A 304 -5.71 -20.95 20.70
N ALA A 305 -4.60 -21.44 21.27
CA ALA A 305 -3.63 -22.26 20.55
C ALA A 305 -4.25 -23.59 20.04
N ASP A 306 -5.01 -23.51 18.95
CA ASP A 306 -5.68 -24.64 18.33
C ASP A 306 -4.76 -25.22 17.26
N ALA A 307 -4.16 -26.37 17.59
CA ALA A 307 -3.17 -27.05 16.76
C ALA A 307 -3.77 -27.70 15.50
N GLY A 308 -5.10 -27.84 15.41
CA GLY A 308 -5.77 -28.52 14.29
C GLY A 308 -6.29 -27.60 13.17
N ALA A 309 -6.14 -26.28 13.31
CA ALA A 309 -6.77 -25.35 12.38
C ALA A 309 -6.03 -25.21 11.05
N LYS A 310 -6.79 -25.25 9.95
CA LYS A 310 -6.28 -24.98 8.61
C LYS A 310 -5.94 -23.50 8.53
N GLN A 311 -4.80 -23.15 7.96
CA GLN A 311 -4.54 -21.80 7.49
C GLN A 311 -4.95 -21.76 6.02
N ALA A 312 -5.61 -20.68 5.58
CA ALA A 312 -5.83 -20.51 4.14
C ALA A 312 -4.44 -20.47 3.50
N PRO A 313 -4.12 -21.35 2.52
CA PRO A 313 -2.84 -21.25 1.84
C PRO A 313 -2.81 -19.90 1.16
N SER A 314 -1.98 -18.97 1.67
CA SER A 314 -1.55 -17.87 0.84
C SER A 314 -0.68 -18.51 -0.23
N VAL A 315 -1.13 -18.50 -1.47
CA VAL A 315 -0.22 -18.80 -2.57
C VAL A 315 0.73 -17.61 -2.61
N ALA A 316 1.85 -17.71 -1.89
CA ALA A 316 2.93 -16.74 -1.91
C ALA A 316 3.72 -16.80 -3.25
N GLU A 317 3.08 -17.28 -4.32
CA GLU A 317 3.59 -17.39 -5.66
C GLU A 317 2.78 -16.47 -6.57
N ALA A 318 3.19 -15.19 -6.63
CA ALA A 318 2.85 -14.30 -7.75
C ALA A 318 3.70 -13.01 -7.84
N ALA A 319 4.71 -12.80 -6.98
CA ALA A 319 5.56 -11.60 -7.04
C ALA A 319 7.05 -11.88 -7.35
N ALA A 320 7.43 -13.14 -7.60
CA ALA A 320 8.81 -13.53 -7.93
C ALA A 320 9.01 -14.00 -9.38
N GLN A 321 7.98 -13.89 -10.22
CA GLN A 321 8.05 -14.24 -11.63
C GLN A 321 7.48 -13.08 -12.44
N HIS A 322 8.27 -12.01 -12.61
CA HIS A 322 8.40 -11.21 -13.83
C HIS A 322 9.40 -10.07 -13.64
#